data_AF-A0A534LKK0-F1
#
_entry.id   AF-A0A534LKK0-F1
#
_cell.length_a   1.000
_cell.length_b   1.000
_cell.length_c   1.000
_cell.angle_alpha   90.00
_cell.angle_beta   90.00
_cell.angle_gamma   90.00
#
_symmetry.space_group_name_H-M   'P 1'
#
loop_
_entity.id
_entity.type
_entity.pdbx_description
1 polymer ?
#
loop_
_entity_poly.entity_id
_entity_poly.type
_entity_poly.pdbx_seq_one_letter_code
_entity_poly.pdbx_strand_id
1 'polypeptide(L)' 'MSRRDETLVDLLIETGLSRNIAKTLVFLSKREETTSVEIEKATGLRQPEVSIAMQELRRRR' A
#
# COMPACT_ATOMS: atom_id res chain seq x y z
N MET A 1 -5.24 -2.53 -9.83
CA MET A 1 -5.92 -1.50 -9.02
C MET A 1 -7.03 -0.89 -9.86
N SER A 2 -8.13 -0.43 -9.26
CA SER A 2 -9.19 0.28 -9.99
C SER A 2 -8.87 1.78 -10.08
N ARG A 3 -9.53 2.53 -10.98
CA ARG A 3 -9.38 4.01 -11.05
C ARG A 3 -9.68 4.69 -9.70
N ARG A 4 -10.67 4.20 -8.94
CA ARG A 4 -10.97 4.72 -7.59
C ARG A 4 -9.82 4.50 -6.61
N ASP A 5 -9.08 3.40 -6.77
CA ASP A 5 -7.92 3.11 -5.91
C ASP A 5 -6.76 4.02 -6.21
N GLU A 6 -6.55 4.34 -7.49
CA GLU A 6 -5.52 5.29 -7.91
C GLU A 6 -5.82 6.68 -7.34
N THR A 7 -7.08 7.15 -7.43
CA THR A 7 -7.49 8.41 -6.79
C THR A 7 -7.26 8.40 -5.28
N LEU A 8 -7.58 7.29 -4.60
CA LEU A 8 -7.33 7.18 -3.15
C LEU A 8 -5.84 7.19 -2.83
N VAL A 9 -5.01 6.54 -3.65
CA VAL A 9 -3.54 6.60 -3.52
C VAL A 9 -3.05 8.03 -3.66
N ASP A 10 -3.53 8.77 -4.66
CA ASP A 10 -3.11 10.16 -4.89
C ASP A 10 -3.48 11.06 -3.71
N LEU A 11 -4.70 10.93 -3.18
CA LEU A 11 -5.13 11.64 -1.97
C LEU A 11 -4.26 11.33 -0.75
N LEU A 12 -3.86 10.07 -0.56
CA LEU A 12 -2.95 9.69 0.53
C LEU A 12 -1.54 10.26 0.34
N ILE A 13 -1.08 10.37 -0.91
CA ILE A 13 0.20 11.01 -1.21
C ILE A 13 0.15 12.51 -0.86
N GLU A 14 -0.97 13.18 -1.13
CA GLU A 14 -1.20 14.58 -0.76
C GLU A 14 -1.15 14.81 0.75
N THR A 15 -1.52 13.81 1.57
CA THR A 15 -1.35 13.89 3.03
C THR A 15 0.11 13.67 3.49
N GLY A 16 1.05 13.53 2.57
CA GLY A 16 2.47 13.31 2.85
C GLY A 16 2.87 11.84 3.03
N LEU A 17 2.00 10.87 2.71
CA LEU A 17 2.41 9.47 2.68
C LEU A 17 3.28 9.19 1.45
N SER A 18 4.28 8.32 1.59
CA SER A 18 5.02 7.87 0.42
C SER A 18 4.10 7.04 -0.48
N ARG A 19 4.31 7.14 -1.80
CA ARG A 19 3.54 6.40 -2.81
C ARG A 19 3.46 4.90 -2.52
N ASN A 20 4.56 4.31 -2.04
CA ASN A 20 4.64 2.88 -1.74
C ASN A 20 3.76 2.51 -0.53
N ILE A 21 3.75 3.36 0.50
CA ILE A 21 2.89 3.18 1.68
C ILE A 21 1.43 3.37 1.28
N ALA A 22 1.11 4.42 0.52
CA ALA A 22 -0.24 4.69 0.04
C ALA A 22 -0.81 3.52 -0.77
N LYS A 23 -0.06 3.00 -1.76
CA LYS A 23 -0.48 1.82 -2.54
C LYS A 23 -0.70 0.58 -1.67
N THR A 24 0.22 0.31 -0.75
CA THR A 24 0.11 -0.82 0.17
C THR A 24 -1.12 -0.68 1.07
N LEU A 25 -1.35 0.51 1.64
CA LEU A 25 -2.48 0.79 2.51
C LEU A 25 -3.83 0.65 1.78
N VAL A 26 -3.96 1.20 0.57
CA VAL A 26 -5.17 1.06 -0.25
C VAL A 26 -5.43 -0.40 -0.58
N PHE A 27 -4.39 -1.16 -0.91
CA PHE A 27 -4.51 -2.59 -1.19
C PHE A 27 -4.98 -3.39 0.03
N LEU A 28 -4.44 -3.07 1.22
CA LEU A 28 -4.83 -3.69 2.49
C LEU A 28 -6.25 -3.31 2.93
N SER A 29 -6.68 -2.08 2.71
CA SER A 29 -7.99 -1.58 3.16
C SER A 29 -9.20 -2.37 2.60
N LYS A 30 -8.99 -3.15 1.54
CA LYS A 30 -10.01 -3.94 0.86
C LYS A 30 -9.99 -5.42 1.24
N ARG A 31 -9.11 -5.84 2.15
CA ARG A 31 -8.88 -7.25 2.48
C ARG A 31 -8.76 -7.42 3.98
N GLU A 32 -9.38 -8.48 4.50
CA GLU A 32 -9.17 -8.89 5.89
C GLU A 32 -7.80 -9.53 6.08
N GLU A 33 -7.33 -10.29 5.10
CA GLU A 33 -6.04 -10.97 5.12
C GLU A 33 -5.35 -10.92 3.75
N THR A 34 -4.01 -10.81 3.75
CA THR A 34 -3.21 -10.88 2.53
C THR A 34 -1.76 -11.29 2.84
N THR A 35 -1.05 -11.77 1.82
CA THR A 35 0.38 -12.09 1.90
C THR A 35 1.23 -11.02 1.22
N SER A 36 2.50 -10.91 1.62
CA SER A 36 3.44 -9.96 1.02
C SER A 36 3.64 -10.17 -0.50
N VAL A 37 3.47 -11.41 -0.98
CA VAL A 37 3.56 -11.76 -2.41
C VAL A 37 2.36 -11.22 -3.20
N GLU A 38 1.16 -11.24 -2.61
CA GLU A 38 -0.03 -10.68 -3.23
C GLU A 38 0.06 -9.15 -3.32
N ILE A 39 0.60 -8.51 -2.28
CA ILE A 39 0.85 -7.07 -2.28
C ILE A 39 1.82 -6.71 -3.41
N GLU A 40 2.95 -7.43 -3.54
CA GLU A 40 3.94 -7.21 -4.60
C GLU A 40 3.29 -7.29 -5.99
N LYS A 41 2.56 -8.38 -6.27
CA LYS A 41 1.88 -8.58 -7.55
C LYS A 41 0.86 -7.49 -7.87
N ALA A 42 0.14 -7.02 -6.86
CA ALA A 42 -0.97 -6.08 -7.08
C ALA A 42 -0.55 -4.61 -7.09
N THR A 43 0.53 -4.26 -6.38
CA THR A 43 1.02 -2.88 -6.25
C THR A 43 2.18 -2.58 -7.20
N GLY A 44 2.84 -3.62 -7.72
CA GLY A 44 4.06 -3.52 -8.52
C GLY A 44 5.31 -3.22 -7.69
N LEU A 45 5.20 -3.28 -6.37
CA LEU A 45 6.31 -3.09 -5.43
C LEU A 45 7.09 -4.37 -5.29
N ARG A 46 8.41 -4.29 -5.24
CA ARG A 46 9.25 -5.45 -4.93
C ARG A 46 9.12 -5.83 -3.45
N GLN A 47 9.36 -7.10 -3.15
CA GLN A 47 9.33 -7.65 -1.80
C GLN A 47 9.99 -6.77 -0.71
N PRO A 48 11.19 -6.18 -0.92
CA PRO A 48 11.81 -5.28 0.07
C PRO A 48 10.99 -4.01 0.33
N GLU A 49 10.41 -3.43 -0.72
CA GLU A 49 9.58 -2.22 -0.63
C GLU A 49 8.27 -2.50 0.11
N VAL A 50 7.67 -3.67 -0.16
CA VAL A 50 6.50 -4.16 0.57
C VAL A 50 6.82 -4.32 2.06
N SER A 51 7.97 -4.93 2.39
CA SER A 51 8.39 -5.12 3.78
C SER A 51 8.55 -3.79 4.53
N ILE A 52 9.21 -2.81 3.90
CA ILE A 52 9.39 -1.47 4.48
C ILE A 52 8.03 -0.77 4.67
N ALA A 53 7.16 -0.81 3.67
CA ALA A 53 5.83 -0.21 3.77
C ALA A 53 5.00 -0.85 4.88
N MET A 54 5.01 -2.18 4.99
CA MET A 54 4.32 -2.91 6.06
C MET A 54 4.86 -2.57 7.45
N GLN A 55 6.19 -2.46 7.60
CA GLN A 55 6.81 -2.09 8.87
C GLN A 55 6.41 -0.66 9.28
N GLU A 56 6.44 0.28 8.34
CA GLU A 56 6.04 1.66 8.58
C GLU A 56 4.56 1.78 8.96
N LEU A 57 3.68 1.07 8.26
CA LEU A 57 2.25 1.01 8.60
C LEU A 57 2.01 0.43 10.00
N ARG A 58 2.79 -0.58 10.42
CA ARG A 58 2.72 -1.13 11.78
C ARG A 58 3.23 -0.16 12.85
N ARG A 59 4.23 0.67 12.53
CA ARG A 59 4.75 1.70 13.47
C ARG A 59 3.77 2.83 13.72
N ARG A 60 2.92 3.14 12.74
CA ARG A 60 1.91 4.21 12.81
C ARG A 60 0.60 3.79 13.49
N ARG A 61 0.57 2.61 14.13
CA ARG A 61 -0.60 2.08 14.83
C ARG A 61 -0.87 2.82 16.13
#